data_AF-A0A395MFW6-F1
#
_entry.id   AF-A0A395MFW6-F1
#
_cell.length_a   1.000
_cell.length_b   1.000
_cell.length_c   1.000
_cell.angle_alpha   90.00
_cell.angle_beta   90.00
_cell.angle_gamma   90.00
#
_symmetry.space_group_name_H-M   'P 1'
#
loop_
_entity.id
_entity.type
_entity.pdbx_description
1 polymer ?
#
loop_
_entity_poly.entity_id
_entity_poly.type
_entity_poly.pdbx_seq_one_letter_code
_entity_poly.pdbx_strand_id
1 'polypeptide(L)'
;MMSSTNDEDPFLQVQQDVLNQMANTRPLFASYLRIRSLSTNANSPELASARSDLEASLSSLADDLADLIASVQAVESNPAQFGLSEHEVTRRKRLVQEVGGEIDDMHDELAKKVDAGDLPDPNAFAIDGDHEDNYAEFEQQQQMEMMHEQDQHLDGVFQTVGNLRRQADDMGRELEEQREMLVDVDNAADRLTSRLATGVQKLQHVMRQNEDRYSSCCIAVLIFVLILLLILLLIL
;
A
#
# COMPACT_ATOMS: atom_id res chain seq x y z
N MET A 1 1.86 31.44 11.10
CA MET A 1 1.17 30.23 11.60
C MET A 1 0.79 29.41 10.39
N MET A 2 1.64 28.48 9.98
CA MET A 2 1.34 27.54 8.89
C MET A 2 0.93 26.24 9.56
N SER A 3 -0.36 25.93 9.37
CA SER A 3 -1.11 24.92 10.11
C SER A 3 -0.57 23.52 9.84
N SER A 4 -0.58 22.71 10.89
CA SER A 4 -0.17 21.30 10.95
C SER A 4 -1.13 20.37 10.19
N THR A 5 -1.54 20.72 8.98
CA THR A 5 -2.59 19.99 8.23
C THR A 5 -2.16 18.62 7.69
N ASN A 6 -0.88 18.27 7.78
CA ASN A 6 -0.39 16.97 7.30
C ASN A 6 -0.74 15.80 8.23
N ASP A 7 -0.95 16.04 9.53
CA ASP A 7 -1.24 14.96 10.50
C ASP A 7 -2.75 14.73 10.73
N GLU A 8 -3.63 15.56 10.15
CA GLU A 8 -5.10 15.49 10.36
C GLU A 8 -5.89 15.18 9.08
N ASP A 9 -5.25 15.06 7.91
CA ASP A 9 -5.99 14.75 6.68
C ASP A 9 -6.21 13.23 6.54
N PRO A 10 -7.45 12.72 6.72
CA PRO A 10 -7.74 11.30 6.59
C PRO A 10 -7.43 10.75 5.19
N PHE A 11 -7.42 11.61 4.16
CA PHE A 11 -7.03 11.22 2.81
C PHE A 11 -5.58 10.72 2.76
N LEU A 12 -4.66 11.41 3.43
CA LEU A 12 -3.24 11.07 3.39
C LEU A 12 -2.97 9.74 4.11
N GLN A 13 -3.73 9.44 5.16
CA GLN A 13 -3.64 8.17 5.86
C GLN A 13 -4.10 7.00 4.99
N VAL A 14 -5.29 7.10 4.39
CA VAL A 14 -5.82 6.05 3.51
C VAL A 14 -4.95 5.93 2.25
N GLN A 15 -4.41 7.04 1.73
CA GLN A 15 -3.42 7.01 0.66
C GLN A 15 -2.19 6.16 1.05
N GLN A 16 -1.63 6.35 2.24
CA GLN A 16 -0.49 5.58 2.71
C GLN A 16 -0.83 4.09 2.80
N ASP A 17 -2.03 3.77 3.31
CA ASP A 17 -2.50 2.38 3.45
C ASP A 17 -2.67 1.72 2.07
N VAL A 18 -3.30 2.40 1.10
CA VAL A 18 -3.44 1.92 -0.28
C VAL A 18 -2.08 1.69 -0.94
N LEU A 19 -1.12 2.62 -0.78
CA LEU A 19 0.23 2.46 -1.32
C LEU A 19 0.97 1.28 -0.69
N ASN A 20 0.83 1.08 0.61
CA ASN A 20 1.40 -0.08 1.32
C ASN A 20 0.76 -1.39 0.85
N GLN A 21 -0.56 -1.41 0.64
CA GLN A 21 -1.26 -2.58 0.15
C GLN A 21 -0.83 -2.91 -1.28
N MET A 22 -0.70 -1.90 -2.15
CA MET A 22 -0.23 -2.05 -3.52
C MET A 22 1.20 -2.62 -3.57
N ALA A 23 2.09 -2.19 -2.67
CA ALA A 23 3.43 -2.75 -2.53
C ALA A 23 3.42 -4.25 -2.15
N ASN A 24 2.39 -4.73 -1.45
CA ASN A 24 2.19 -6.14 -1.11
C ASN A 24 1.46 -6.92 -2.22
N THR A 25 0.57 -6.28 -2.99
CA THR A 25 -0.19 -6.91 -4.08
C THR A 25 0.66 -7.16 -5.33
N ARG A 26 1.55 -6.23 -5.68
CA ARG A 26 2.49 -6.37 -6.83
C ARG A 26 3.30 -7.68 -6.82
N PRO A 27 3.96 -8.09 -5.72
CA PRO A 27 4.68 -9.36 -5.68
C PRO A 27 3.76 -10.58 -5.74
N LEU A 28 2.54 -10.50 -5.20
CA LEU A 28 1.54 -11.57 -5.36
C LEU A 28 1.15 -11.74 -6.83
N PHE A 29 0.91 -10.63 -7.54
CA PHE A 29 0.62 -10.65 -8.97
C PHE A 29 1.78 -11.22 -9.80
N ALA A 30 3.02 -10.79 -9.52
CA ALA A 30 4.20 -11.34 -10.18
C ALA A 30 4.37 -12.85 -9.91
N SER A 31 4.05 -13.31 -8.69
CA SER A 31 4.05 -14.72 -8.34
C SER A 31 2.97 -15.50 -9.10
N TYR A 32 1.76 -14.96 -9.16
CA TYR A 32 0.66 -15.53 -9.93
C TYR A 32 1.02 -15.70 -11.41
N LEU A 33 1.55 -14.65 -12.05
CA LEU A 33 1.98 -14.71 -13.44
C LEU A 33 3.08 -15.75 -13.66
N ARG A 34 4.04 -15.85 -12.73
CA ARG A 34 5.10 -16.86 -12.77
C ARG A 34 4.52 -18.27 -12.69
N ILE A 35 3.65 -18.55 -11.72
CA ILE A 35 3.02 -19.86 -11.55
C ILE A 35 2.16 -20.20 -12.76
N ARG A 36 1.39 -19.23 -13.29
CA ARG A 36 0.59 -19.37 -14.51
C ARG A 36 1.47 -19.74 -15.71
N SER A 37 2.65 -19.13 -15.83
CA SER A 37 3.58 -19.40 -16.93
C SER A 37 4.29 -20.76 -16.83
N LEU A 38 4.52 -21.26 -15.60
CA LEU A 38 5.23 -22.52 -15.35
C LEU A 38 4.29 -23.72 -15.25
N SER A 39 3.02 -23.50 -14.92
CA SER A 39 2.05 -24.57 -14.74
C SER A 39 1.46 -24.98 -16.09
N THR A 40 1.72 -26.24 -16.48
CA THR A 40 1.09 -26.88 -17.63
C THR A 40 -0.37 -27.29 -17.37
N ASN A 41 -0.83 -27.23 -16.12
CA ASN A 41 -2.18 -27.59 -15.72
C ASN A 41 -2.90 -26.39 -15.10
N ALA A 42 -3.91 -25.87 -15.80
CA ALA A 42 -4.76 -24.77 -15.37
C ALA A 42 -5.46 -25.01 -14.01
N ASN A 43 -5.58 -26.28 -13.58
CA ASN A 43 -6.20 -26.67 -12.32
C ASN A 43 -5.20 -27.00 -11.20
N SER A 44 -3.94 -26.54 -11.30
CA SER A 44 -2.97 -26.72 -10.22
C SER A 44 -3.44 -26.04 -8.93
N PRO A 45 -3.33 -26.71 -7.76
CA PRO A 45 -3.77 -26.15 -6.49
C PRO A 45 -2.95 -24.91 -6.10
N GLU A 46 -1.67 -24.83 -6.49
CA GLU A 46 -0.84 -23.64 -6.26
C GLU A 46 -1.35 -22.43 -7.06
N LEU A 47 -1.76 -22.62 -8.32
CA LEU A 47 -2.31 -21.54 -9.14
C LEU A 47 -3.66 -21.06 -8.60
N ALA A 48 -4.51 -21.98 -8.15
CA ALA A 48 -5.79 -21.66 -7.54
C ALA A 48 -5.62 -20.87 -6.22
N SER A 49 -4.67 -21.27 -5.37
CA SER A 49 -4.34 -20.53 -4.15
C SER A 49 -3.80 -19.14 -4.46
N ALA A 50 -2.80 -19.04 -5.35
CA ALA A 50 -2.19 -17.77 -5.73
C ALA A 50 -3.22 -16.82 -6.37
N ARG A 51 -4.15 -17.35 -7.17
CA ARG A 51 -5.29 -16.60 -7.70
C ARG A 51 -6.19 -16.07 -6.58
N SER A 52 -6.60 -16.94 -5.66
CA SER A 52 -7.50 -16.56 -4.57
C SER A 52 -6.89 -15.48 -3.66
N ASP A 53 -5.61 -15.60 -3.33
CA ASP A 53 -4.89 -14.64 -2.49
C ASP A 53 -4.79 -13.26 -3.18
N LEU A 54 -4.47 -13.27 -4.47
CA LEU A 54 -4.44 -12.06 -5.29
C LEU A 54 -5.83 -11.41 -5.41
N GLU A 55 -6.87 -12.21 -5.68
CA GLU A 55 -8.26 -11.75 -5.82
C GLU A 55 -8.76 -11.09 -4.52
N ALA A 56 -8.47 -11.70 -3.36
CA ALA A 56 -8.80 -11.11 -2.07
C ALA A 56 -8.05 -9.78 -1.82
N SER A 57 -6.77 -9.72 -2.18
CA SER A 57 -5.96 -8.51 -2.02
C SER A 57 -6.43 -7.38 -2.93
N LEU A 58 -6.74 -7.67 -4.20
CA LEU A 58 -7.26 -6.72 -5.18
C LEU A 58 -8.66 -6.21 -4.78
N SER A 59 -9.54 -7.09 -4.29
CA SER A 59 -10.87 -6.69 -3.82
C SER A 59 -10.79 -5.68 -2.68
N SER A 60 -9.94 -5.93 -1.68
CA SER A 60 -9.76 -4.97 -0.58
C SER A 60 -9.16 -3.65 -1.06
N LEU A 61 -8.22 -3.69 -2.01
CA LEU A 61 -7.60 -2.48 -2.56
C LEU A 61 -8.61 -1.66 -3.39
N ALA A 62 -9.50 -2.33 -4.11
CA ALA A 62 -10.59 -1.70 -4.86
C ALA A 62 -11.59 -0.99 -3.94
N ASP A 63 -11.93 -1.59 -2.79
CA ASP A 63 -12.79 -0.98 -1.78
C ASP A 63 -12.15 0.31 -1.20
N ASP A 64 -10.88 0.24 -0.80
CA ASP A 64 -10.16 1.41 -0.27
C ASP A 64 -9.98 2.52 -1.33
N LEU A 65 -9.75 2.13 -2.59
CA LEU A 65 -9.67 3.08 -3.71
C LEU A 65 -11.03 3.75 -3.97
N ALA A 66 -12.14 3.03 -3.85
CA ALA A 66 -13.48 3.59 -4.03
C ALA A 66 -13.76 4.71 -3.02
N ASP A 67 -13.33 4.55 -1.78
CA ASP A 67 -13.41 5.59 -0.74
C ASP A 67 -12.53 6.81 -1.08
N LEU A 68 -11.31 6.58 -1.60
CA LEU A 68 -10.46 7.67 -2.08
C LEU A 68 -11.09 8.41 -3.27
N ILE A 69 -11.68 7.70 -4.25
CA ILE A 69 -12.40 8.31 -5.38
C ILE A 69 -13.52 9.21 -4.84
N ALA A 70 -14.35 8.70 -3.94
CA ALA A 70 -15.47 9.43 -3.36
C ALA A 70 -14.99 10.68 -2.62
N SER A 71 -13.90 10.59 -1.86
CA SER A 71 -13.32 11.72 -1.14
C SER A 71 -12.84 12.83 -2.09
N VAL A 72 -12.21 12.47 -3.22
CA VAL A 72 -11.72 13.43 -4.21
C VAL A 72 -12.88 14.12 -4.93
N GLN A 73 -13.93 13.36 -5.27
CA GLN A 73 -15.15 13.92 -5.87
C GLN A 73 -15.87 14.90 -4.93
N ALA A 74 -15.94 14.58 -3.63
CA ALA A 74 -16.54 15.45 -2.63
C ALA A 74 -15.79 16.79 -2.50
N VAL A 75 -14.45 16.74 -2.56
CA VAL A 75 -13.59 17.93 -2.45
C VAL A 75 -13.57 18.75 -3.74
N GLU A 76 -13.70 18.13 -4.91
CA GLU A 76 -13.59 18.78 -6.22
C GLU A 76 -14.56 19.97 -6.38
N SER A 77 -15.77 19.86 -5.84
CA SER A 77 -16.80 20.90 -5.97
C SER A 77 -16.48 22.15 -5.15
N ASN A 78 -15.73 22.04 -4.04
CA ASN A 78 -15.39 23.18 -3.19
C ASN A 78 -14.06 23.00 -2.43
N PRO A 79 -12.89 23.04 -3.09
CA PRO A 79 -11.60 22.75 -2.47
C PRO A 79 -11.22 23.72 -1.33
N ALA A 80 -11.64 24.99 -1.45
CA ALA A 80 -11.32 26.04 -0.48
C ALA A 80 -11.95 25.80 0.90
N GLN A 81 -13.09 25.10 0.96
CA GLN A 81 -13.75 24.74 2.23
C GLN A 81 -12.93 23.75 3.05
N PHE A 82 -12.12 22.93 2.38
CA PHE A 82 -11.25 21.94 3.00
C PHE A 82 -9.81 22.44 3.16
N GLY A 83 -9.54 23.71 2.84
CA GLY A 83 -8.19 24.27 2.89
C GLY A 83 -7.24 23.70 1.85
N LEU A 84 -7.77 23.08 0.78
CA LEU A 84 -6.98 22.41 -0.25
C LEU A 84 -6.75 23.33 -1.46
N SER A 85 -5.55 23.24 -2.01
CA SER A 85 -5.21 23.94 -3.26
C SER A 85 -5.72 23.14 -4.48
N GLU A 86 -6.00 23.82 -5.58
CA GLU A 86 -6.41 23.17 -6.84
C GLU A 86 -5.34 22.19 -7.37
N HIS A 87 -4.07 22.51 -7.13
CA HIS A 87 -2.94 21.62 -7.42
C HIS A 87 -2.98 20.34 -6.59
N GLU A 88 -3.38 20.44 -5.32
CA GLU A 88 -3.50 19.29 -4.42
C GLU A 88 -4.64 18.37 -4.86
N VAL A 89 -5.80 18.92 -5.20
CA VAL A 89 -6.92 18.13 -5.74
C VAL A 89 -6.52 17.42 -7.04
N THR A 90 -5.78 18.10 -7.91
CA THR A 90 -5.25 17.50 -9.16
C THR A 90 -4.29 16.35 -8.87
N ARG A 91 -3.42 16.48 -7.85
CA ARG A 91 -2.53 15.41 -7.41
C ARG A 91 -3.30 14.19 -6.91
N ARG A 92 -4.32 14.40 -6.07
CA ARG A 92 -5.19 13.31 -5.56
C ARG A 92 -5.93 12.58 -6.69
N LYS A 93 -6.46 13.33 -7.66
CA LYS A 93 -7.09 12.75 -8.86
C LYS A 93 -6.13 11.86 -9.65
N ARG A 94 -4.92 12.35 -9.89
CA ARG A 94 -3.92 11.60 -10.65
C ARG A 94 -3.56 10.29 -9.96
N LEU A 95 -3.31 10.34 -8.64
CA LEU A 95 -3.02 9.15 -7.84
C LEU A 95 -4.12 8.10 -8.00
N VAL A 96 -5.37 8.51 -7.79
CA VAL A 96 -6.53 7.61 -7.86
C VAL A 96 -6.70 7.00 -9.25
N GLN A 97 -6.44 7.77 -10.31
CA GLN A 97 -6.46 7.26 -11.69
C GLN A 97 -5.34 6.26 -11.97
N GLU A 98 -4.14 6.51 -11.46
CA GLU A 98 -2.97 5.66 -11.64
C GLU A 98 -3.15 4.32 -10.91
N VAL A 99 -3.50 4.36 -9.63
CA VAL A 99 -3.77 3.16 -8.82
C VAL A 99 -4.97 2.39 -9.38
N GLY A 100 -6.04 3.09 -9.79
CA GLY A 100 -7.21 2.45 -10.39
C GLY A 100 -6.88 1.71 -11.69
N GLY A 101 -6.10 2.33 -12.57
CA GLY A 101 -5.63 1.67 -13.79
C GLY A 101 -4.81 0.41 -13.50
N GLU A 102 -3.92 0.44 -12.51
CA GLU A 102 -3.12 -0.72 -12.15
C GLU A 102 -3.97 -1.87 -11.59
N ILE A 103 -4.98 -1.57 -10.75
CA ILE A 103 -5.93 -2.58 -10.24
C ILE A 103 -6.71 -3.19 -11.40
N ASP A 104 -7.27 -2.36 -12.29
CA ASP A 104 -8.07 -2.81 -13.42
C ASP A 104 -7.24 -3.71 -14.35
N ASP A 105 -6.00 -3.33 -14.66
CA ASP A 105 -5.07 -4.13 -15.45
C ASP A 105 -4.79 -5.51 -14.78
N MET A 106 -4.57 -5.54 -13.47
CA MET A 106 -4.37 -6.78 -12.72
C MET A 106 -5.64 -7.64 -12.69
N HIS A 107 -6.82 -7.02 -12.58
CA HIS A 107 -8.12 -7.70 -12.61
C HIS A 107 -8.41 -8.31 -13.98
N ASP A 108 -8.10 -7.59 -15.06
CA ASP A 108 -8.24 -8.05 -16.44
C ASP A 108 -7.29 -9.22 -16.73
N GLU A 109 -6.05 -9.15 -16.26
CA GLU A 109 -5.11 -10.26 -16.36
C GLU A 109 -5.54 -11.50 -15.57
N LEU A 110 -6.25 -11.31 -14.46
CA LEU A 110 -6.87 -12.40 -13.70
C LEU A 110 -8.11 -12.96 -14.40
N ALA A 111 -8.90 -12.10 -15.07
CA ALA A 111 -10.11 -12.48 -15.78
C ALA A 111 -9.82 -13.21 -17.11
N LYS A 112 -8.69 -12.92 -17.75
CA LYS A 112 -8.16 -13.69 -18.87
C LYS A 112 -7.97 -15.14 -18.42
N LYS A 113 -8.96 -15.98 -18.74
CA LYS A 113 -8.81 -17.42 -18.62
C LYS A 113 -7.59 -17.81 -19.44
N VAL A 114 -6.78 -18.71 -18.88
CA VAL A 114 -6.02 -19.63 -19.72
C VAL A 114 -7.11 -20.32 -20.52
N ASP A 115 -7.34 -19.87 -21.77
CA ASP A 115 -8.06 -20.66 -22.77
C ASP A 115 -7.20 -21.91 -22.92
N ALA A 116 -7.44 -22.87 -22.02
CA ALA A 116 -7.27 -24.26 -22.33
C ALA A 116 -8.18 -24.42 -23.54
N GLY A 117 -7.55 -24.40 -24.72
CA GLY A 117 -8.22 -24.64 -25.98
C GLY A 117 -9.18 -25.80 -25.80
N ASP A 118 -10.33 -25.65 -26.44
CA ASP A 118 -11.34 -26.66 -26.68
C ASP A 118 -10.68 -28.02 -27.00
N LEU A 119 -10.30 -28.76 -25.96
CA LEU A 119 -9.73 -30.09 -26.08
C LEU A 119 -10.92 -31.02 -26.28
N PRO A 120 -11.04 -31.69 -27.44
CA PRO A 120 -12.15 -32.58 -27.71
C PRO A 120 -12.24 -33.65 -26.62
N ASP A 121 -13.48 -33.96 -26.21
CA ASP A 121 -13.78 -35.01 -25.22
C ASP A 121 -12.99 -36.31 -25.56
N PRO A 122 -12.19 -36.87 -24.62
CA PRO A 122 -11.41 -38.08 -24.85
C PRO A 122 -12.23 -39.28 -25.35
N ASN A 123 -13.56 -39.26 -25.13
CA ASN A 123 -14.46 -40.32 -25.59
C ASN A 123 -14.92 -40.18 -27.05
N ALA A 124 -14.49 -39.16 -27.79
CA ALA A 124 -14.82 -39.01 -29.21
C ALA A 124 -14.12 -40.04 -30.12
N PHE A 125 -13.10 -40.76 -29.62
CA PHE A 125 -12.27 -41.70 -30.40
C PHE A 125 -12.47 -43.18 -30.05
N ALA A 126 -13.54 -43.55 -29.33
CA ALA A 126 -13.86 -44.96 -29.12
C ALA A 126 -14.42 -45.59 -30.43
N ILE A 127 -13.52 -45.91 -31.37
CA ILE A 127 -13.80 -46.77 -32.53
C ILE A 127 -13.10 -48.12 -32.31
N ASP A 128 -13.94 -49.14 -32.48
CA ASP A 128 -13.76 -50.58 -32.37
C ASP A 128 -12.62 -51.16 -33.23
N GLY A 129 -11.91 -52.14 -32.66
CA GLY A 129 -11.36 -53.31 -33.37
C GLY A 129 -10.11 -53.13 -34.23
N ASP A 130 -9.04 -53.84 -33.84
CA ASP A 130 -7.83 -54.21 -34.59
C ASP A 130 -6.92 -53.06 -35.06
N HIS A 131 -5.66 -53.04 -34.57
CA HIS A 131 -4.41 -52.64 -35.28
C HIS A 131 -3.33 -52.14 -34.28
N GLU A 132 -2.58 -53.06 -33.68
CA GLU A 132 -1.48 -52.74 -32.72
C GLU A 132 -0.30 -51.98 -33.36
N ASP A 133 -0.08 -52.06 -34.68
CA ASP A 133 1.07 -51.41 -35.36
C ASP A 133 0.81 -49.95 -35.80
N ASN A 134 -0.45 -49.53 -35.96
CA ASN A 134 -0.79 -48.13 -36.32
C ASN A 134 -0.82 -47.22 -35.08
N TYR A 135 -1.01 -47.81 -33.90
CA TYR A 135 -1.10 -47.12 -32.62
C TYR A 135 0.24 -46.47 -32.22
N ALA A 136 1.36 -47.14 -32.48
CA ALA A 136 2.69 -46.62 -32.13
C ALA A 136 3.12 -45.42 -32.98
N GLU A 137 2.82 -45.41 -34.29
CA GLU A 137 3.10 -44.25 -35.16
C GLU A 137 2.18 -43.06 -34.85
N PHE A 138 0.92 -43.34 -34.51
CA PHE A 138 -0.04 -42.31 -34.09
C PHE A 138 0.34 -41.72 -32.72
N GLU A 139 0.71 -42.53 -31.73
CA GLU A 139 1.23 -42.06 -30.43
C GLU A 139 2.50 -41.21 -30.58
N GLN A 140 3.40 -41.58 -31.49
CA GLN A 140 4.62 -40.84 -31.73
C GLN A 140 4.35 -39.48 -32.41
N GLN A 141 3.39 -39.43 -33.34
CA GLN A 141 2.91 -38.17 -33.91
C GLN A 141 2.21 -37.30 -32.86
N GLN A 142 1.38 -37.89 -32.00
CA GLN A 142 0.69 -37.18 -30.93
C GLN A 142 1.66 -36.64 -29.87
N GLN A 143 2.72 -37.39 -29.52
CA GLN A 143 3.81 -36.90 -28.66
C GLN A 143 4.60 -35.76 -29.32
N MET A 144 4.81 -35.81 -30.64
CA MET A 144 5.46 -34.72 -31.37
C MET A 144 4.58 -33.46 -31.44
N GLU A 145 3.27 -33.60 -31.64
CA GLU A 145 2.31 -32.49 -31.56
C GLU A 145 2.30 -31.88 -30.15
N MET A 146 2.24 -32.71 -29.10
CA MET A 146 2.31 -32.26 -27.71
C MET A 146 3.64 -31.59 -27.36
N MET A 147 4.77 -32.04 -27.92
CA MET A 147 6.07 -31.35 -27.79
C MET A 147 6.08 -30.01 -28.50
N HIS A 148 5.43 -29.91 -29.67
CA HIS A 148 5.35 -28.66 -30.43
C HIS A 148 4.45 -27.62 -29.76
N GLU A 149 3.36 -28.06 -29.12
CA GLU A 149 2.53 -27.21 -28.27
C GLU A 149 3.31 -26.71 -27.04
N GLN A 150 4.15 -27.53 -26.41
CA GLN A 150 5.04 -27.09 -25.32
C GLN A 150 6.09 -26.07 -25.78
N ASP A 151 6.58 -26.17 -27.02
CA ASP A 151 7.59 -25.23 -27.55
C ASP A 151 6.98 -23.83 -27.85
N GLN A 152 5.73 -23.77 -28.30
CA GLN A 152 5.00 -22.49 -28.45
C GLN A 152 4.65 -21.84 -27.12
N HIS A 153 4.43 -22.63 -26.06
CA HIS A 153 4.23 -22.10 -24.71
C HIS A 153 5.51 -21.42 -24.16
N LEU A 154 6.70 -21.89 -24.52
CA LEU A 154 7.96 -21.29 -24.08
C LEU A 154 8.17 -19.87 -24.64
N ASP A 155 7.71 -19.56 -25.86
CA ASP A 155 7.75 -18.21 -26.42
C ASP A 155 6.85 -17.21 -25.64
N GLY A 156 5.68 -17.67 -25.21
CA GLY A 156 4.80 -16.90 -24.31
C GLY A 156 5.42 -16.68 -22.92
N VAL A 157 6.18 -17.66 -22.42
CA VAL A 157 6.96 -17.55 -21.18
C VAL A 157 8.08 -16.53 -21.34
N PHE A 158 8.79 -16.45 -22.47
CA PHE A 158 9.84 -15.45 -22.69
C PHE A 158 9.31 -14.02 -22.68
N GLN A 159 8.13 -13.77 -23.25
CA GLN A 159 7.50 -12.45 -23.21
C GLN A 159 7.01 -12.11 -21.79
N THR A 160 6.45 -13.08 -21.08
CA THR A 160 6.00 -12.92 -19.68
C THR A 160 7.17 -12.71 -18.73
N VAL A 161 8.27 -13.44 -18.88
CA VAL A 161 9.52 -13.26 -18.12
C VAL A 161 10.19 -11.93 -18.45
N GLY A 162 10.12 -11.49 -19.71
CA GLY A 162 10.57 -10.16 -20.13
C GLY A 162 9.77 -9.02 -19.51
N ASN A 163 8.46 -9.22 -19.34
CA ASN A 163 7.57 -8.29 -18.65
C ASN A 163 7.78 -8.33 -17.13
N LEU A 164 7.89 -9.51 -16.53
CA LEU A 164 8.21 -9.70 -15.11
C LEU A 164 9.57 -9.12 -14.74
N ARG A 165 10.56 -9.21 -15.62
CA ARG A 165 11.88 -8.59 -15.41
C ARG A 165 11.79 -7.07 -15.42
N ARG A 166 11.00 -6.48 -16.32
CA ARG A 166 10.73 -5.04 -16.33
C ARG A 166 9.96 -4.61 -15.08
N GLN A 167 8.92 -5.35 -14.71
CA GLN A 167 8.15 -5.10 -13.49
C GLN A 167 9.00 -5.24 -12.23
N ALA A 168 9.91 -6.22 -12.15
CA ALA A 168 10.83 -6.37 -11.03
C ALA A 168 11.86 -5.22 -10.96
N ASP A 169 12.29 -4.69 -12.11
CA ASP A 169 13.18 -3.54 -12.19
C ASP A 169 12.48 -2.24 -11.77
N ASP A 170 11.22 -2.06 -12.19
CA ASP A 170 10.37 -0.95 -11.77
C ASP A 170 10.02 -1.06 -10.27
N MET A 171 9.65 -2.25 -9.77
CA MET A 171 9.46 -2.50 -8.33
C MET A 171 10.75 -2.24 -7.52
N GLY A 172 11.91 -2.60 -8.05
CA GLY A 172 13.20 -2.34 -7.41
C GLY A 172 13.46 -0.84 -7.25
N ARG A 173 13.14 -0.06 -8.28
CA ARG A 173 13.24 1.40 -8.26
C ARG A 173 12.20 2.06 -7.36
N GLU A 174 10.96 1.59 -7.37
CA GLU A 174 9.89 2.14 -6.52
C GLU A 174 10.09 1.82 -5.04
N LEU A 175 10.66 0.65 -4.71
CA LEU A 175 11.08 0.34 -3.33
C LEU A 175 12.27 1.21 -2.88
N GLU A 176 13.16 1.59 -3.78
CA GLU A 176 14.24 2.55 -3.51
C GLU A 176 13.67 3.97 -3.30
N GLU A 177 12.66 4.38 -4.08
CA GLU A 177 11.94 5.66 -3.89
C GLU A 177 11.10 5.67 -2.60
N GLN A 178 10.45 4.57 -2.24
CA GLN A 178 9.74 4.42 -0.96
C GLN A 178 10.72 4.44 0.24
N ARG A 179 11.94 3.93 0.06
CA ARG A 179 13.02 4.07 1.05
C ARG A 179 13.48 5.52 1.20
N GLU A 180 13.50 6.28 0.12
CA GLU A 180 13.81 7.71 0.13
C GLU A 180 12.72 8.52 0.85
N MET A 181 11.43 8.20 0.66
CA MET A 181 10.33 8.81 1.44
C MET A 181 10.37 8.47 2.93
N LEU A 182 10.84 7.27 3.31
CA LEU A 182 11.04 6.89 4.72
C LEU A 182 12.11 7.76 5.42
N VAL A 183 13.11 8.25 4.68
CA VAL A 183 14.12 9.19 5.21
C VAL A 183 13.50 10.56 5.51
N ASP A 184 12.53 11.01 4.71
CA ASP A 184 11.82 12.26 4.97
C ASP A 184 10.89 12.17 6.19
N VAL A 185 10.27 11.01 6.41
CA VAL A 185 9.48 10.72 7.62
C VAL A 185 10.38 10.69 8.85
N ASP A 186 11.56 10.07 8.78
CA ASP A 186 12.54 10.03 9.87
C ASP A 186 13.08 11.43 10.20
N ASN A 187 13.42 12.21 9.16
CA ASN A 187 13.83 13.61 9.30
C ASN A 187 12.72 14.49 9.90
N ALA A 188 11.45 14.23 9.58
CA ALA A 188 10.31 14.92 10.17
C ALA A 188 10.13 14.52 11.64
N ALA A 189 10.26 13.24 11.97
CA ALA A 189 10.20 12.71 13.33
C ALA A 189 11.32 13.28 14.22
N ASP A 190 12.54 13.42 13.70
CA ASP A 190 13.66 14.06 14.39
C ASP A 190 13.39 15.54 14.67
N ARG A 191 12.83 16.26 13.68
CA ARG A 191 12.43 17.66 13.86
C ARG A 191 11.33 17.80 14.91
N LEU A 192 10.34 16.90 14.92
CA LEU A 192 9.29 16.86 15.92
C LEU A 192 9.86 16.57 17.31
N THR A 193 10.75 15.59 17.44
CA THR A 193 11.43 15.24 18.70
C THR A 193 12.20 16.42 19.26
N SER A 194 12.94 17.16 18.43
CA SER A 194 13.67 18.36 18.86
C SER A 194 12.74 19.49 19.35
N ARG A 195 11.59 19.69 18.67
CA ARG A 195 10.58 20.69 19.05
C ARG A 195 9.85 20.29 20.32
N LEU A 196 9.51 19.01 20.47
CA LEU A 196 8.92 18.45 21.68
C LEU A 196 9.86 18.60 22.87
N ALA A 197 11.14 18.27 22.72
CA ALA A 197 12.16 18.46 23.77
C ALA A 197 12.27 19.93 24.19
N THR A 198 12.27 20.85 23.21
CA THR A 198 12.29 22.29 23.49
C THR A 198 11.00 22.76 24.19
N GLY A 199 9.84 22.22 23.80
CA GLY A 199 8.54 22.49 24.42
C GLY A 199 8.48 22.02 25.86
N VAL A 200 8.97 20.81 26.14
CA VAL A 200 9.06 20.23 27.49
C VAL A 200 10.00 21.06 28.38
N GLN A 201 11.15 21.48 27.86
CA GLN A 201 12.07 22.35 28.60
C GLN A 201 11.44 23.71 28.93
N LYS A 202 10.70 24.32 27.98
CA LYS A 202 9.97 25.57 28.22
C LYS A 202 8.84 25.37 29.24
N LEU A 203 8.10 24.27 29.18
CA LEU A 203 7.08 23.93 30.17
C LEU A 203 7.67 23.78 31.57
N GLN A 204 8.77 23.06 31.72
CA GLN A 204 9.48 22.95 33.00
C GLN A 204 9.97 24.31 33.50
N HIS A 205 10.48 25.16 32.61
CA HIS A 205 10.94 26.50 32.97
C HIS A 205 9.80 27.41 33.43
N VAL A 206 8.66 27.39 32.71
CA VAL A 206 7.47 28.17 33.06
C VAL A 206 6.87 27.68 34.38
N MET A 207 6.76 26.37 34.58
CA MET A 207 6.23 25.80 35.81
C MET A 207 7.05 26.25 37.02
N ARG A 208 8.39 26.20 36.91
CA ARG A 208 9.31 26.58 37.98
C ARG A 208 9.31 28.08 38.28
N GLN A 209 9.30 28.93 37.24
CA GLN A 209 9.20 30.39 37.43
C GLN A 209 7.86 30.82 38.03
N ASN A 210 6.78 30.12 37.71
CA ASN A 210 5.46 30.42 38.24
C ASN A 210 5.37 30.03 39.72
N GLU A 211 5.86 28.84 40.07
CA GLU A 211 5.94 28.37 41.46
C GLU A 211 6.78 29.29 42.35
N ASP A 212 7.96 29.72 41.87
CA ASP A 212 8.86 30.60 42.63
C ASP A 212 8.23 31.98 42.91
N ARG A 213 7.48 32.56 41.95
CA ARG A 213 6.82 33.87 42.12
C ARG A 213 5.69 33.84 43.14
N TYR A 214 4.83 32.82 43.09
CA TYR A 214 3.73 32.71 44.06
C TYR A 214 4.25 32.34 45.46
N SER A 215 5.25 31.47 45.55
CA SER A 215 5.88 31.09 46.81
C SER A 215 6.57 32.27 47.48
N SER A 216 7.39 33.04 46.74
CA SER A 216 8.08 34.22 47.28
C SER A 216 7.11 35.33 47.71
N CYS A 217 6.02 35.55 46.97
CA CYS A 217 4.98 36.51 47.35
C CYS A 217 4.31 36.10 48.67
N CYS A 218 3.96 34.82 48.81
CA CYS A 218 3.33 34.30 50.03
C CYS A 218 4.25 34.45 51.26
N ILE A 219 5.53 34.11 51.13
CA ILE A 219 6.53 34.27 52.20
C ILE A 219 6.68 35.76 52.61
N ALA A 220 6.76 36.68 51.64
CA ALA A 220 6.86 38.10 51.91
C ALA A 220 5.64 38.65 52.68
N VAL A 221 4.43 38.22 52.31
CA VAL A 221 3.20 38.59 53.02
C VAL A 221 3.19 38.05 54.44
N LEU A 222 3.60 36.79 54.65
CA LEU A 222 3.68 36.20 55.99
C LEU A 222 4.68 36.92 56.91
N ILE A 223 5.85 37.30 56.39
CA ILE A 223 6.85 38.07 57.14
C ILE A 223 6.31 39.45 57.53
N PHE A 224 5.61 40.13 56.62
CA PHE A 224 5.02 41.44 56.89
C PHE A 224 3.98 41.38 58.01
N VAL A 225 3.09 40.38 57.97
CA VAL A 225 2.10 40.14 59.03
C VAL A 225 2.77 39.85 60.37
N LEU A 226 3.84 39.05 60.37
CA LEU A 226 4.60 38.75 61.58
C LEU A 226 5.25 40.01 62.18
N ILE A 227 5.81 40.89 61.34
CA ILE A 227 6.38 42.18 61.79
C ILE A 227 5.29 43.07 62.39
N LEU A 228 4.11 43.15 61.75
CA LEU A 228 2.98 43.93 62.30
C LEU A 228 2.53 43.40 63.66
N LEU A 229 2.44 42.08 63.82
CA LEU A 229 2.10 41.47 65.11
C LEU A 229 3.17 41.76 66.18
N LEU A 230 4.45 41.75 65.83
CA LEU A 230 5.54 42.08 66.74
C LEU A 230 5.47 43.54 67.18
N ILE A 231 5.27 44.47 66.24
CA ILE A 231 5.11 45.90 66.55
C ILE A 231 3.90 46.13 67.45
N LEU A 232 2.77 45.48 67.16
CA LEU A 232 1.57 45.58 67.96
C LEU A 232 1.80 45.06 69.39
N LEU A 233 2.54 43.96 69.55
CA LEU A 233 2.92 43.42 70.86
C LEU A 233 3.88 44.36 71.62
N LEU A 234 4.80 45.04 70.94
CA LEU A 234 5.75 45.95 71.59
C LEU A 234 5.07 47.24 72.06
N ILE A 235 4.06 47.70 71.32
CA ILE A 235 3.28 48.91 71.65
C ILE A 235 2.23 48.66 72.74
N LEU A 236 1.64 47.46 72.78
CA LEU A 236 0.60 47.06 73.74
C LEU A 236 1.21 46.55 75.06
#